data_AF-A0A519Z9H6-F1
#
_entry.id   AF-A0A519Z9H6-F1
#
_cell.length_a   1.000
_cell.length_b   1.000
_cell.length_c   1.000
_cell.angle_alpha   90.00
_cell.angle_beta   90.00
_cell.angle_gamma   90.00
#
_symmetry.space_group_name_H-M   'P 1'
#
loop_
_entity.id
_entity.type
_entity.pdbx_description
1 polymer ?
#
loop_
_entity_poly.entity_id
_entity_poly.type
_entity_poly.pdbx_seq_one_letter_code
_entity_poly.pdbx_strand_id
1 'polypeptide(L)'
;MQALYAYQQAVAADLLLAQDRIAAAFEPDLNAKVTPDRRLLEGQRKLGEAQLRDWHRTGEMPESGSDDQDVAEAVRNAMAYYQQLVKKEHTFYGGQLLHGAESIHDQYLHLLNMPQALLQLITEDNERETRRFTGPRFEVSDTARLFENAAFAKVKENEQLLQTTIKHKLQWDDSEELDALREAWQKEMKPDETVQAYLAGKNTGLAETDYETDMELLRHLYKDFVFKGEALPRWLESSDLNWEENRPIVRNLVLKTLKMLPYAADEKQELMNLSANWQDDRDFAETLYNQTLADDA
;
A
#
# COMPACT_ATOMS: atom_id res chain seq x y z
N MET A 1 1.28 7.08 -11.27
CA MET A 1 1.43 8.54 -11.50
C MET A 1 1.88 9.28 -10.26
N GLN A 2 1.37 8.92 -9.07
CA GLN A 2 1.74 9.60 -7.81
C GLN A 2 3.25 9.58 -7.52
N ALA A 3 3.94 8.45 -7.75
CA ALA A 3 5.39 8.34 -7.51
C ALA A 3 6.24 9.31 -8.36
N LEU A 4 5.91 9.50 -9.65
CA LEU A 4 6.62 10.45 -10.52
C LEU A 4 6.38 11.90 -10.10
N TYR A 5 5.14 12.24 -9.75
CA TYR A 5 4.82 13.57 -9.22
C TYR A 5 5.54 13.86 -7.91
N ALA A 6 5.55 12.88 -6.99
CA ALA A 6 6.25 12.99 -5.72
C ALA A 6 7.77 13.13 -5.92
N TYR A 7 8.35 12.39 -6.86
CA TYR A 7 9.75 12.54 -7.27
C TYR A 7 10.06 13.98 -7.74
N GLN A 8 9.25 14.55 -8.64
CA GLN A 8 9.44 15.92 -9.12
C GLN A 8 9.37 16.95 -7.98
N GLN A 9 8.44 16.77 -7.04
CA GLN A 9 8.36 17.63 -5.85
C GLN A 9 9.58 17.49 -4.93
N ALA A 10 10.05 16.27 -4.71
CA ALA A 10 11.23 16.00 -3.89
C ALA A 10 12.49 16.63 -4.50
N VAL A 11 12.71 16.45 -5.81
CA VAL A 11 13.83 17.07 -6.53
C VAL A 11 13.79 18.60 -6.44
N ALA A 12 12.60 19.21 -6.57
CA ALA A 12 12.44 20.65 -6.39
C ALA A 12 12.78 21.11 -4.96
N ALA A 13 12.42 20.32 -3.95
CA ALA A 13 12.79 20.59 -2.56
C ALA A 13 14.29 20.42 -2.31
N ASP A 14 14.94 19.43 -2.93
CA ASP A 14 16.38 19.19 -2.81
C ASP A 14 17.21 20.37 -3.35
N LEU A 15 16.71 21.05 -4.39
CA LEU A 15 17.35 22.28 -4.88
C LEU A 15 17.32 23.39 -3.81
N LEU A 16 16.25 23.49 -3.03
CA LEU A 16 16.18 24.44 -1.91
C LEU A 16 17.17 24.07 -0.80
N LEU A 17 17.30 22.78 -0.47
CA LEU A 17 18.30 22.32 0.49
C LEU A 17 19.73 22.62 0.04
N ALA A 18 20.00 22.52 -1.26
CA ALA A 18 21.29 22.91 -1.82
C ALA A 18 21.53 24.44 -1.74
N GLN A 19 20.50 25.26 -1.91
CA GLN A 19 20.58 26.71 -1.68
C GLN A 19 20.85 27.03 -0.20
N ASP A 20 20.16 26.36 0.72
CA ASP A 20 20.39 26.53 2.16
C ASP A 20 21.81 26.14 2.57
N ARG A 21 22.39 25.13 1.91
CA ARG A 21 23.79 24.73 2.12
C ARG A 21 24.78 25.83 1.69
N ILE A 22 24.49 26.55 0.61
CA ILE A 22 25.26 27.74 0.22
C ILE A 22 25.06 28.85 1.26
N ALA A 23 23.82 29.08 1.71
CA ALA A 23 23.53 30.08 2.73
C ALA A 23 24.33 29.83 4.03
N ALA A 24 24.36 28.58 4.50
CA ALA A 24 25.12 28.16 5.67
C ALA A 24 26.64 28.38 5.53
N ALA A 25 27.19 28.21 4.33
CA ALA A 25 28.62 28.41 4.08
C ALA A 25 29.05 29.88 4.25
N PHE A 26 28.13 30.83 4.11
CA PHE A 26 28.37 32.27 4.22
C PHE A 26 27.67 32.91 5.43
N GLU A 27 27.29 32.11 6.43
CA GLU A 27 26.81 32.67 7.70
C GLU A 27 27.96 33.35 8.47
N PRO A 28 27.69 34.46 9.18
CA PRO A 28 28.72 35.12 9.97
C PRO A 28 29.19 34.21 11.12
N ASP A 29 30.47 33.86 11.15
CA ASP A 29 31.05 33.12 12.27
C ASP A 29 31.02 33.97 13.55
N LEU A 30 30.18 33.55 14.49
CA LEU A 30 29.96 34.22 15.77
C LEU A 30 31.18 34.11 16.71
N ASN A 31 32.10 33.18 16.45
CA ASN A 31 33.30 32.96 17.25
C ASN A 31 34.56 33.60 16.64
N ALA A 32 34.43 34.28 15.51
CA ALA A 32 35.55 34.90 14.82
C ALA A 32 36.18 36.00 15.68
N LYS A 33 37.52 36.02 15.73
CA LYS A 33 38.30 37.06 16.44
C LYS A 33 38.17 38.45 15.81
N VAL A 34 37.72 38.53 14.57
CA VAL A 34 37.51 39.75 13.79
C VAL A 34 36.06 39.77 13.34
N THR A 35 35.40 40.94 13.45
CA THR A 35 34.02 41.10 12.99
C THR A 35 33.92 40.77 11.50
N PRO A 36 33.11 39.77 11.10
CA PRO A 36 32.95 39.41 9.69
C PRO A 36 32.32 40.55 8.88
N ASP A 37 32.77 40.73 7.64
CA ASP A 37 32.12 41.66 6.71
C ASP A 37 30.80 41.05 6.21
N ARG A 38 29.70 41.45 6.86
CA ARG A 38 28.36 40.93 6.55
C ARG A 38 27.93 41.25 5.13
N ARG A 39 28.40 42.35 4.54
CA ARG A 39 28.02 42.76 3.18
C ARG A 39 28.73 41.88 2.14
N LEU A 40 30.00 41.56 2.40
CA LEU A 40 30.75 40.63 1.55
C LEU A 40 30.11 39.23 1.57
N LEU A 41 29.83 38.70 2.76
CA LEU A 41 29.20 37.39 2.93
C LEU A 41 27.81 37.31 2.28
N GLU A 42 26.99 38.36 2.43
CA GLU A 42 25.69 38.42 1.76
C GLU A 42 25.82 38.47 0.23
N GLY A 43 26.84 39.15 -0.29
CA GLY A 43 27.15 39.19 -1.73
C GLY A 43 27.58 37.82 -2.25
N GLN A 44 28.50 37.15 -1.55
CA GLN A 44 28.99 35.81 -1.87
C GLN A 44 27.87 34.77 -1.85
N ARG A 45 26.98 34.83 -0.84
CA ARG A 45 25.78 33.99 -0.77
C ARG A 45 24.91 34.15 -2.01
N LYS A 46 24.51 35.39 -2.33
CA LYS A 46 23.62 35.67 -3.48
C LYS A 46 24.25 35.24 -4.80
N LEU A 47 25.56 35.42 -4.94
CA LEU A 47 26.31 35.00 -6.13
C LEU A 47 26.32 33.48 -6.24
N GLY A 48 26.59 32.76 -5.15
CA GLY A 48 26.54 31.29 -5.13
C GLY A 48 25.14 30.74 -5.42
N GLU A 49 24.09 31.31 -4.83
CA GLU A 49 22.69 30.92 -5.10
C GLU A 49 22.31 31.14 -6.57
N ALA A 50 22.75 32.26 -7.18
CA ALA A 50 22.51 32.54 -8.59
C ALA A 50 23.25 31.55 -9.49
N GLN A 51 24.53 31.27 -9.20
CA GLN A 51 25.33 30.28 -9.93
C GLN A 51 24.73 28.88 -9.87
N LEU A 52 24.21 28.46 -8.70
CA LEU A 52 23.54 27.17 -8.56
C LEU A 52 22.24 27.10 -9.38
N ARG A 53 21.45 28.18 -9.41
CA ARG A 53 20.21 28.26 -10.20
C ARG A 53 20.48 28.26 -11.70
N ASP A 54 21.49 29.00 -12.14
CA ASP A 54 21.87 29.01 -13.55
C ASP A 54 22.38 27.63 -13.97
N TRP A 55 23.25 27.00 -13.18
CA TRP A 55 23.69 25.63 -13.41
C TRP A 55 22.52 24.63 -13.49
N HIS A 56 21.55 24.72 -12.57
CA HIS A 56 20.37 23.85 -12.58
C HIS A 56 19.53 24.03 -13.86
N ARG A 57 19.51 25.23 -14.44
CA ARG A 57 18.73 25.53 -15.66
C ARG A 57 19.47 25.17 -16.95
N THR A 58 20.78 25.42 -17.02
CA THR A 58 21.55 25.30 -18.27
C THR A 58 22.43 24.05 -18.32
N GLY A 59 22.73 23.44 -17.17
CA GLY A 59 23.72 22.37 -17.04
C GLY A 59 25.17 22.85 -17.17
N GLU A 60 25.40 24.14 -17.40
CA GLU A 60 26.73 24.71 -17.61
C GLU A 60 27.40 25.01 -16.26
N MET A 61 28.69 24.64 -16.13
CA MET A 61 29.46 24.94 -14.94
C MET A 61 29.71 26.45 -14.83
N PRO A 62 29.54 27.06 -13.65
CA PRO A 62 29.80 28.48 -13.46
C PRO A 62 31.24 28.85 -13.82
N GLU A 63 31.42 29.92 -14.58
CA GLU A 63 32.73 30.50 -14.83
C GLU A 63 33.31 31.00 -13.50
N SER A 64 34.39 30.38 -13.03
CA SER A 64 35.07 30.78 -11.80
C SER A 64 36.17 31.79 -12.11
N GLY A 65 36.01 33.05 -11.69
CA GLY A 65 37.09 34.04 -11.65
C GLY A 65 38.08 33.76 -10.50
N SER A 66 39.30 34.31 -10.55
CA SER A 66 40.34 34.05 -9.53
C SER A 66 39.98 34.52 -8.12
N ASP A 67 39.01 35.42 -7.99
CA ASP A 67 38.71 36.13 -6.72
C ASP A 67 37.54 35.50 -5.94
N ASP A 68 36.89 34.46 -6.46
CA ASP A 68 35.67 33.85 -5.89
C ASP A 68 35.87 32.36 -5.52
N GLN A 69 37.06 31.97 -5.06
CA GLN A 69 37.38 30.56 -4.77
C GLN A 69 36.44 29.94 -3.72
N ASP A 70 36.08 30.68 -2.67
CA ASP A 70 35.16 30.21 -1.62
C ASP A 70 33.74 29.99 -2.16
N VAL A 71 33.28 30.86 -3.08
CA VAL A 71 31.97 30.71 -3.72
C VAL A 71 31.98 29.52 -4.68
N ALA A 72 33.04 29.37 -5.47
CA ALA A 72 33.19 28.21 -6.34
C ALA A 72 33.23 26.89 -5.55
N GLU A 73 33.85 26.87 -4.37
CA GLU A 73 33.82 25.71 -3.48
C GLU A 73 32.43 25.45 -2.89
N ALA A 74 31.76 26.47 -2.35
CA ALA A 74 30.41 26.35 -1.81
C ALA A 74 29.41 25.85 -2.86
N VAL A 75 29.48 26.39 -4.08
CA VAL A 75 28.63 25.98 -5.21
C VAL A 75 28.92 24.54 -5.64
N ARG A 76 30.21 24.15 -5.78
CA ARG A 76 30.56 22.75 -6.10
C ARG A 76 30.06 21.77 -5.04
N ASN A 77 30.20 22.12 -3.77
CA ASN A 77 29.70 21.32 -2.65
C ASN A 77 28.16 21.21 -2.68
N ALA A 78 27.46 22.29 -3.01
CA ALA A 78 26.00 22.30 -3.15
C ALA A 78 25.53 21.48 -4.36
N MET A 79 26.21 21.58 -5.51
CA MET A 79 25.93 20.76 -6.69
C MET A 79 26.10 19.27 -6.42
N ALA A 80 27.24 18.88 -5.82
CA ALA A 80 27.50 17.49 -5.47
C ALA A 80 26.47 16.96 -4.46
N TYR A 81 26.07 17.79 -3.49
CA TYR A 81 25.02 17.45 -2.53
C TYR A 81 23.66 17.26 -3.21
N TYR A 82 23.25 18.19 -4.08
CA TYR A 82 22.02 18.10 -4.85
C TYR A 82 21.98 16.84 -5.71
N GLN A 83 23.05 16.56 -6.48
CA GLN A 83 23.14 15.35 -7.31
C GLN A 83 23.04 14.06 -6.48
N GLN A 84 23.62 14.05 -5.28
CA GLN A 84 23.50 12.92 -4.37
C GLN A 84 22.06 12.72 -3.87
N LEU A 85 21.35 13.80 -3.55
CA LEU A 85 19.94 13.75 -3.15
C LEU A 85 19.06 13.26 -4.30
N VAL A 86 19.16 13.87 -5.48
CA VAL A 86 18.39 13.46 -6.67
C VAL A 86 18.59 11.97 -6.99
N LYS A 87 19.83 11.47 -6.90
CA LYS A 87 20.11 10.04 -7.09
C LYS A 87 19.41 9.16 -6.05
N LYS A 88 19.33 9.61 -4.80
CA LYS A 88 18.62 8.91 -3.73
C LYS A 88 17.10 8.91 -3.99
N GLU A 89 16.53 10.06 -4.35
CA GLU A 89 15.12 10.19 -4.69
C GLU A 89 14.75 9.30 -5.90
N HIS A 90 15.60 9.26 -6.92
CA HIS A 90 15.42 8.41 -8.10
C HIS A 90 15.23 6.94 -7.70
N THR A 91 16.14 6.41 -6.87
CA THR A 91 16.06 5.02 -6.40
C THR A 91 14.86 4.80 -5.47
N PHE A 92 14.56 5.75 -4.60
CA PHE A 92 13.47 5.64 -3.64
C PHE A 92 12.10 5.56 -4.33
N TYR A 93 11.79 6.52 -5.21
CA TYR A 93 10.49 6.57 -5.89
C TYR A 93 10.34 5.49 -6.97
N GLY A 94 11.44 5.06 -7.60
CA GLY A 94 11.42 3.89 -8.49
C GLY A 94 11.06 2.62 -7.72
N GLY A 95 11.66 2.42 -6.54
CA GLY A 95 11.30 1.32 -5.64
C GLY A 95 9.86 1.40 -5.15
N GLN A 96 9.37 2.60 -4.82
CA GLN A 96 7.98 2.82 -4.38
C GLN A 96 6.97 2.48 -5.48
N LEU A 97 7.28 2.78 -6.74
CA LEU A 97 6.44 2.43 -7.89
C LEU A 97 6.29 0.91 -8.04
N LEU A 98 7.41 0.18 -7.98
CA LEU A 98 7.41 -1.27 -8.07
C LEU A 98 6.68 -1.91 -6.88
N HIS A 99 6.96 -1.42 -5.67
CA HIS A 99 6.29 -1.89 -4.46
C HIS A 99 4.78 -1.64 -4.52
N GLY A 100 4.34 -0.49 -5.01
CA GLY A 100 2.91 -0.19 -5.18
C GLY A 100 2.21 -1.11 -6.17
N ALA A 101 2.92 -1.64 -7.17
CA ALA A 101 2.36 -2.65 -8.06
C ALA A 101 2.27 -4.03 -7.38
N GLU A 102 3.30 -4.43 -6.63
CA GLU A 102 3.29 -5.69 -5.87
C GLU A 102 2.22 -5.67 -4.76
N SER A 103 2.04 -4.54 -4.10
CA SER A 103 1.07 -4.38 -3.01
C SER A 103 -0.37 -4.61 -3.45
N ILE A 104 -0.72 -4.36 -4.72
CA ILE A 104 -2.06 -4.67 -5.26
C ILE A 104 -2.33 -6.17 -5.18
N HIS A 105 -1.33 -7.00 -5.53
CA HIS A 105 -1.46 -8.44 -5.50
C HIS A 105 -1.51 -8.96 -4.06
N ASP A 106 -0.65 -8.44 -3.19
CA ASP A 106 -0.64 -8.76 -1.77
C ASP A 106 -1.98 -8.39 -1.10
N GLN A 107 -2.53 -7.22 -1.37
CA GLN A 107 -3.83 -6.78 -0.85
C GLN A 107 -4.96 -7.70 -1.33
N TYR A 108 -4.93 -8.14 -2.59
CA TYR A 108 -5.87 -9.11 -3.12
C TYR A 108 -5.83 -10.44 -2.36
N LEU A 109 -4.64 -10.99 -2.15
CA LEU A 109 -4.46 -12.26 -1.43
C LEU A 109 -4.78 -12.13 0.06
N HIS A 110 -4.40 -11.02 0.68
CA HIS A 110 -4.76 -10.70 2.06
C HIS A 110 -6.29 -10.65 2.25
N LEU A 111 -7.02 -10.02 1.32
CA LEU A 111 -8.48 -10.04 1.35
C LEU A 111 -9.04 -11.45 1.21
N LEU A 112 -8.44 -12.33 0.41
CA LEU A 112 -8.87 -13.74 0.31
C LEU A 112 -8.75 -14.51 1.64
N ASN A 113 -7.91 -14.06 2.58
CA ASN A 113 -7.82 -14.66 3.92
C ASN A 113 -8.95 -14.21 4.87
N MET A 114 -9.76 -13.21 4.49
CA MET A 114 -10.84 -12.67 5.33
C MET A 114 -11.83 -13.74 5.83
N PRO A 115 -12.27 -14.74 5.05
CA PRO A 115 -13.22 -15.75 5.52
C PRO A 115 -12.69 -16.54 6.73
N GLN A 116 -11.38 -16.85 6.74
CA GLN A 116 -10.75 -17.49 7.88
C GLN A 116 -10.73 -16.56 9.11
N ALA A 117 -10.35 -15.29 8.90
CA ALA A 117 -10.31 -14.29 9.95
C ALA A 117 -11.70 -14.06 10.57
N LEU A 118 -12.75 -14.03 9.74
CA LEU A 118 -14.13 -13.90 10.18
C LEU A 118 -14.57 -15.07 11.08
N LEU A 119 -14.24 -16.31 10.72
CA LEU A 119 -14.55 -17.48 11.55
C LEU A 119 -13.80 -17.47 12.89
N GLN A 120 -12.54 -17.04 12.89
CA GLN A 120 -11.76 -16.87 14.12
C GLN A 120 -12.40 -15.82 15.03
N LEU A 121 -12.75 -14.66 14.47
CA LEU A 121 -13.42 -13.57 15.18
C LEU A 121 -14.74 -13.99 15.80
N ILE A 122 -15.58 -14.72 15.06
CA ILE A 122 -16.85 -15.25 15.57
C ILE A 122 -16.60 -16.23 16.73
N THR A 123 -15.56 -17.07 16.62
CA THR A 123 -15.19 -18.01 17.68
C THR A 123 -14.78 -17.26 18.95
N GLU A 124 -13.93 -16.24 18.82
CA GLU A 124 -13.50 -15.42 19.96
C GLU A 124 -14.64 -14.67 20.63
N ASP A 125 -15.55 -14.07 19.85
CA ASP A 125 -16.73 -13.39 20.37
C ASP A 125 -17.63 -14.36 21.14
N ASN A 126 -17.86 -15.57 20.61
CA ASN A 126 -18.62 -16.63 21.27
C ASN A 126 -17.98 -17.09 22.59
N GLU A 127 -16.65 -17.26 22.61
CA GLU A 127 -15.93 -17.60 23.84
C GLU A 127 -16.02 -16.49 24.89
N ARG A 128 -15.90 -15.22 24.48
CA ARG A 128 -16.01 -14.05 25.37
C ARG A 128 -17.39 -14.00 26.03
N GLU A 129 -18.45 -14.19 25.25
CA GLU A 129 -19.82 -14.22 25.78
C GLU A 129 -20.05 -15.42 26.71
N THR A 130 -19.52 -16.59 26.37
CA THR A 130 -19.59 -17.79 27.23
C THR A 130 -18.90 -17.56 28.58
N ARG A 131 -17.75 -16.86 28.61
CA ARG A 131 -17.04 -16.52 29.86
C ARG A 131 -17.81 -15.50 30.72
N ARG A 132 -18.61 -14.63 30.10
CA ARG A 132 -19.44 -13.63 30.79
C ARG A 132 -20.69 -14.23 31.43
N PHE A 133 -21.25 -15.30 30.87
CA PHE A 133 -22.47 -15.94 31.35
C PHE A 133 -22.23 -17.36 31.90
N THR A 134 -22.35 -17.53 33.22
CA THR A 134 -22.22 -18.85 33.90
C THR A 134 -23.48 -19.71 33.77
N GLY A 135 -23.85 -20.17 32.58
CA GLY A 135 -24.96 -21.11 32.39
C GLY A 135 -25.19 -21.56 30.94
N PRO A 136 -25.74 -22.76 30.69
CA PRO A 136 -25.80 -23.31 29.34
C PRO A 136 -27.08 -22.88 28.62
N ARG A 137 -26.95 -22.18 27.48
CA ARG A 137 -27.77 -22.36 26.27
C ARG A 137 -26.96 -21.97 25.03
N PHE A 138 -25.99 -22.81 24.68
CA PHE A 138 -25.47 -22.89 23.32
C PHE A 138 -26.50 -23.65 22.48
N GLU A 139 -27.71 -23.09 22.32
CA GLU A 139 -28.63 -23.56 21.29
C GLU A 139 -28.01 -23.08 19.98
N VAL A 140 -27.24 -23.97 19.33
CA VAL A 140 -26.71 -23.88 17.95
C VAL A 140 -26.48 -22.44 17.51
N SER A 141 -25.27 -21.91 17.74
CA SER A 141 -24.84 -20.57 17.31
C SER A 141 -25.51 -20.20 15.97
N ASP A 142 -26.20 -19.06 15.89
CA ASP A 142 -26.86 -18.58 14.65
C ASP A 142 -25.92 -18.54 13.44
N THR A 143 -24.61 -18.65 13.69
CA THR A 143 -23.51 -18.66 12.72
C THR A 143 -23.01 -20.06 12.36
N ALA A 144 -23.59 -21.15 12.86
CA ALA A 144 -23.07 -22.51 12.68
C ALA A 144 -22.87 -22.87 11.20
N ARG A 145 -23.80 -22.44 10.33
CA ARG A 145 -23.71 -22.65 8.88
C ARG A 145 -22.46 -22.03 8.25
N LEU A 146 -21.95 -20.91 8.77
CA LEU A 146 -20.71 -20.31 8.28
C LEU A 146 -19.49 -21.19 8.50
N PHE A 147 -19.44 -21.93 9.62
CA PHE A 147 -18.36 -22.85 9.91
C PHE A 147 -18.38 -24.10 9.01
N GLU A 148 -19.54 -24.42 8.46
CA GLU A 148 -19.75 -25.51 7.50
C GLU A 148 -19.71 -25.04 6.04
N ASN A 149 -19.48 -23.74 5.80
CA ASN A 149 -19.49 -23.15 4.47
C ASN A 149 -18.33 -23.71 3.62
N ALA A 150 -18.67 -24.46 2.58
CA ALA A 150 -17.71 -25.16 1.74
C ALA A 150 -16.89 -24.20 0.86
N ALA A 151 -17.40 -23.02 0.54
CA ALA A 151 -16.65 -22.00 -0.18
C ALA A 151 -15.56 -21.37 0.71
N PHE A 152 -15.83 -21.14 1.99
CA PHE A 152 -14.85 -20.67 2.96
C PHE A 152 -13.73 -21.69 3.14
N ALA A 153 -14.08 -22.97 3.29
CA ALA A 153 -13.11 -24.07 3.37
C ALA A 153 -12.24 -24.10 2.12
N LYS A 154 -12.83 -24.02 0.92
CA LYS A 154 -12.09 -24.08 -0.33
C LYS A 154 -11.08 -22.94 -0.52
N VAL A 155 -11.44 -21.72 -0.12
CA VAL A 155 -10.49 -20.59 -0.16
C VAL A 155 -9.36 -20.81 0.86
N LYS A 156 -9.71 -21.18 2.09
CA LYS A 156 -8.75 -21.41 3.18
C LYS A 156 -7.76 -22.55 2.90
N GLU A 157 -8.21 -23.59 2.22
CA GLU A 157 -7.43 -24.81 1.95
C GLU A 157 -6.58 -24.69 0.67
N ASN A 158 -6.71 -23.60 -0.09
CA ASN A 158 -5.94 -23.40 -1.30
C ASN A 158 -4.42 -23.34 -1.01
N GLU A 159 -3.64 -24.25 -1.61
CA GLU A 159 -2.21 -24.41 -1.35
C GLU A 159 -1.42 -23.15 -1.71
N GLN A 160 -1.73 -22.52 -2.84
CA GLN A 160 -1.07 -21.30 -3.30
C GLN A 160 -1.34 -20.13 -2.35
N LEU A 161 -2.58 -19.98 -1.87
CA LEU A 161 -2.95 -18.95 -0.90
C LEU A 161 -2.18 -19.14 0.40
N LEU A 162 -2.17 -20.36 0.95
CA LEU A 162 -1.50 -20.68 2.21
C LEU A 162 0.01 -20.39 2.13
N GLN A 163 0.67 -20.85 1.07
CA GLN A 163 2.11 -20.62 0.87
C GLN A 163 2.43 -19.13 0.76
N THR A 164 1.66 -18.39 -0.05
CA THR A 164 1.91 -16.95 -0.26
C THR A 164 1.60 -16.15 1.00
N THR A 165 0.54 -16.51 1.72
CA THR A 165 0.17 -15.89 3.00
C THR A 165 1.29 -15.99 4.03
N ILE A 166 1.95 -17.14 4.13
CA ILE A 166 3.09 -17.32 5.04
C ILE A 166 4.29 -16.51 4.55
N LYS A 167 4.61 -16.59 3.26
CA LYS A 167 5.79 -15.96 2.67
C LYS A 167 5.72 -14.43 2.77
N HIS A 168 4.56 -13.84 2.51
CA HIS A 168 4.34 -12.39 2.43
C HIS A 168 3.66 -11.83 3.69
N LYS A 169 3.36 -12.68 4.68
CA LYS A 169 2.68 -12.31 5.95
C LYS A 169 1.34 -11.62 5.73
N LEU A 170 0.47 -12.26 4.96
CA LEU A 170 -0.84 -11.71 4.56
C LEU A 170 -1.98 -12.16 5.47
N GLN A 171 -1.67 -12.56 6.71
CA GLN A 171 -2.68 -12.95 7.69
C GLN A 171 -3.43 -11.71 8.19
N TRP A 172 -4.63 -11.91 8.72
CA TRP A 172 -5.33 -10.87 9.47
C TRP A 172 -4.86 -10.95 10.93
N ASP A 173 -3.87 -10.15 11.30
CA ASP A 173 -3.24 -10.14 12.63
C ASP A 173 -3.08 -8.74 13.24
N ASP A 174 -3.34 -7.68 12.48
CA ASP A 174 -3.35 -6.31 12.99
C ASP A 174 -4.60 -6.02 13.83
N SER A 175 -4.45 -5.20 14.88
CA SER A 175 -5.57 -4.91 15.77
C SER A 175 -6.63 -4.01 15.13
N GLU A 176 -6.21 -3.03 14.31
CA GLU A 176 -7.13 -2.08 13.69
C GLU A 176 -7.95 -2.75 12.60
N GLU A 177 -7.32 -3.64 11.81
CA GLU A 177 -8.03 -4.41 10.78
C GLU A 177 -9.02 -5.41 11.37
N LEU A 178 -8.67 -6.09 12.46
CA LEU A 178 -9.57 -7.02 13.15
C LEU A 178 -10.72 -6.29 13.83
N ASP A 179 -10.49 -5.07 14.34
CA ASP A 179 -11.54 -4.22 14.89
C ASP A 179 -12.50 -3.73 13.80
N ALA A 180 -11.98 -3.36 12.62
CA ALA A 180 -12.80 -3.01 11.47
C ALA A 180 -13.64 -4.20 10.97
N LEU A 181 -13.06 -5.42 10.94
CA LEU A 181 -13.78 -6.63 10.60
C LEU A 181 -14.87 -6.95 11.65
N ARG A 182 -14.59 -6.76 12.94
CA ARG A 182 -15.57 -6.95 14.02
C ARG A 182 -16.74 -5.98 13.87
N GLU A 183 -16.43 -4.71 13.61
CA GLU A 183 -17.43 -3.68 13.40
C GLU A 183 -18.30 -4.01 12.18
N ALA A 184 -17.68 -4.33 11.04
CA ALA A 184 -18.39 -4.72 9.83
C ALA A 184 -19.27 -5.94 10.07
N TRP A 185 -18.75 -6.97 10.76
CA TRP A 185 -19.52 -8.16 11.09
C TRP A 185 -20.75 -7.83 11.94
N GLN A 186 -20.58 -7.09 13.04
CA GLN A 186 -21.66 -6.87 14.00
C GLN A 186 -22.70 -5.83 13.52
N LYS A 187 -22.26 -4.78 12.82
CA LYS A 187 -23.13 -3.65 12.45
C LYS A 187 -23.67 -3.73 11.03
N GLU A 188 -22.98 -4.43 10.13
CA GLU A 188 -23.32 -4.43 8.70
C GLU A 188 -23.65 -5.83 8.19
N MET A 189 -22.73 -6.80 8.28
CA MET A 189 -22.89 -8.13 7.69
C MET A 189 -23.93 -8.96 8.42
N LYS A 190 -23.83 -9.12 9.75
CA LYS A 190 -24.75 -9.95 10.53
C LYS A 190 -26.21 -9.49 10.40
N PRO A 191 -26.58 -8.20 10.50
CA PRO A 191 -27.97 -7.77 10.37
C PRO A 191 -28.52 -7.76 8.93
N ASP A 192 -27.67 -7.94 7.91
CA ASP A 192 -28.09 -7.93 6.51
C ASP A 192 -29.09 -9.05 6.18
N GLU A 193 -30.10 -8.74 5.36
CA GLU A 193 -31.18 -9.66 5.02
C GLU A 193 -30.68 -10.91 4.27
N THR A 194 -29.69 -10.75 3.37
CA THR A 194 -29.12 -11.87 2.60
C THR A 194 -28.32 -12.78 3.52
N VAL A 195 -27.52 -12.20 4.42
CA VAL A 195 -26.75 -12.97 5.41
C VAL A 195 -27.69 -13.68 6.38
N GLN A 196 -28.71 -13.00 6.91
CA GLN A 196 -29.71 -13.62 7.79
C GLN A 196 -30.45 -14.77 7.11
N ALA A 197 -30.86 -14.59 5.85
CA ALA A 197 -31.50 -15.65 5.07
C ALA A 197 -30.58 -16.86 4.86
N TYR A 198 -29.28 -16.62 4.62
CA TYR A 198 -28.29 -17.69 4.55
C TYR A 198 -28.16 -18.40 5.91
N LEU A 199 -27.97 -17.67 7.00
CA LEU A 199 -27.77 -18.22 8.35
C LEU A 199 -28.97 -19.07 8.81
N ALA A 200 -30.20 -18.62 8.53
CA ALA A 200 -31.43 -19.34 8.87
C ALA A 200 -31.75 -20.50 7.89
N GLY A 201 -31.12 -20.49 6.72
CA GLY A 201 -31.32 -21.50 5.68
C GLY A 201 -30.73 -22.86 6.05
N LYS A 202 -31.16 -23.89 5.32
CA LYS A 202 -30.65 -25.26 5.45
C LYS A 202 -30.12 -25.74 4.12
N ASN A 203 -29.10 -26.59 4.19
CA ASN A 203 -28.59 -27.30 3.02
C ASN A 203 -29.69 -28.18 2.43
N THR A 204 -29.79 -28.16 1.10
CA THR A 204 -30.77 -28.90 0.31
C THR A 204 -30.42 -30.39 0.21
N GLY A 205 -29.17 -30.76 0.51
CA GLY A 205 -28.62 -32.10 0.34
C GLY A 205 -28.04 -32.34 -1.06
N LEU A 206 -28.10 -31.34 -1.93
CA LEU A 206 -27.46 -31.34 -3.25
C LEU A 206 -26.15 -30.57 -3.15
N ALA A 207 -25.03 -31.30 -3.05
CA ALA A 207 -23.72 -30.71 -2.72
C ALA A 207 -23.32 -29.53 -3.61
N GLU A 208 -23.56 -29.61 -4.92
CA GLU A 208 -23.22 -28.53 -5.86
C GLU A 208 -24.13 -27.29 -5.69
N THR A 209 -25.42 -27.49 -5.40
CA THR A 209 -26.36 -26.40 -5.14
C THR A 209 -26.08 -25.73 -3.80
N ASP A 210 -25.75 -26.53 -2.78
CA ASP A 210 -25.38 -26.04 -1.45
C ASP A 210 -24.06 -25.25 -1.53
N TYR A 211 -23.08 -25.73 -2.31
CA TYR A 211 -21.84 -25.03 -2.58
C TYR A 211 -22.06 -23.69 -3.30
N GLU A 212 -22.93 -23.65 -4.32
CA GLU A 212 -23.21 -22.39 -5.02
C GLU A 212 -23.87 -21.37 -4.08
N THR A 213 -24.75 -21.84 -3.18
CA THR A 213 -25.34 -20.99 -2.13
C THR A 213 -24.26 -20.44 -1.18
N ASP A 214 -23.31 -21.28 -0.78
CA ASP A 214 -22.16 -20.89 0.05
C ASP A 214 -21.27 -19.85 -0.65
N MET A 215 -21.02 -20.04 -1.94
CA MET A 215 -20.22 -19.13 -2.76
C MET A 215 -20.97 -17.81 -3.06
N GLU A 216 -22.30 -17.84 -3.21
CA GLU A 216 -23.13 -16.65 -3.34
C GLU A 216 -23.01 -15.76 -2.11
N LEU A 217 -23.09 -16.34 -0.90
CA LEU A 217 -22.84 -15.60 0.34
C LEU A 217 -21.44 -14.99 0.33
N LEU A 218 -20.40 -15.77 0.03
CA LEU A 218 -19.03 -15.26 0.03
C LEU A 218 -18.87 -14.08 -0.94
N ARG A 219 -19.44 -14.18 -2.15
CA ARG A 219 -19.44 -13.07 -3.12
C ARG A 219 -20.24 -11.87 -2.63
N HIS A 220 -21.35 -12.09 -1.93
CA HIS A 220 -22.13 -11.03 -1.28
C HIS A 220 -21.29 -10.29 -0.24
N LEU A 221 -20.59 -11.04 0.63
CA LEU A 221 -19.75 -10.48 1.68
C LEU A 221 -18.69 -9.51 1.13
N TYR A 222 -18.00 -9.91 0.06
CA TYR A 222 -17.02 -9.03 -0.59
C TYR A 222 -17.69 -7.84 -1.28
N LYS A 223 -18.72 -8.07 -2.08
CA LYS A 223 -19.31 -7.02 -2.93
C LYS A 223 -19.94 -5.89 -2.11
N ASP A 224 -20.63 -6.24 -1.04
CA ASP A 224 -21.52 -5.30 -0.36
C ASP A 224 -20.95 -4.80 0.97
N PHE A 225 -19.99 -5.50 1.58
CA PHE A 225 -19.34 -5.02 2.81
C PHE A 225 -17.86 -4.69 2.61
N VAL A 226 -17.07 -5.57 2.00
CA VAL A 226 -15.62 -5.30 1.81
C VAL A 226 -15.37 -4.14 0.85
N PHE A 227 -16.13 -4.04 -0.25
CA PHE A 227 -15.91 -3.01 -1.28
C PHE A 227 -16.91 -1.85 -1.28
N LYS A 228 -18.01 -1.95 -0.51
CA LYS A 228 -19.10 -0.96 -0.49
C LYS A 228 -19.66 -0.65 0.90
N GLY A 229 -19.25 -1.40 1.93
CA GLY A 229 -19.69 -1.16 3.30
C GLY A 229 -19.07 0.12 3.87
N GLU A 230 -19.06 0.22 5.19
CA GLU A 230 -18.51 1.39 5.87
C GLU A 230 -17.21 1.07 6.62
N ALA A 231 -17.21 0.07 7.49
CA ALA A 231 -16.08 -0.19 8.38
C ALA A 231 -14.84 -0.70 7.63
N LEU A 232 -14.98 -1.73 6.78
CA LEU A 232 -13.86 -2.29 6.02
C LEU A 232 -13.31 -1.32 4.96
N PRO A 233 -14.13 -0.65 4.12
CA PRO A 233 -13.63 0.35 3.20
C PRO A 233 -12.91 1.51 3.88
N ARG A 234 -13.43 2.00 5.02
CA ARG A 234 -12.76 3.06 5.80
C ARG A 234 -11.38 2.63 6.27
N TRP A 235 -11.24 1.41 6.78
CA TRP A 235 -9.94 0.89 7.18
C TRP A 235 -9.00 0.75 5.97
N LEU A 236 -9.46 0.15 4.87
CA LEU A 236 -8.69 -0.01 3.62
C LEU A 236 -8.20 1.33 3.05
N GLU A 237 -9.06 2.36 3.05
CA GLU A 237 -8.72 3.73 2.62
C GLU A 237 -7.68 4.37 3.53
N SER A 238 -7.69 4.04 4.82
CA SER A 238 -6.72 4.57 5.78
C SER A 238 -5.38 3.83 5.75
N SER A 239 -5.37 2.55 5.39
CA SER A 239 -4.17 1.69 5.41
C SER A 239 -3.40 1.70 4.09
N ASP A 240 -4.07 1.88 2.94
CA ASP A 240 -3.43 2.03 1.63
C ASP A 240 -3.74 3.40 1.01
N LEU A 241 -2.72 4.27 0.94
CA LEU A 241 -2.84 5.60 0.32
C LEU A 241 -3.23 5.56 -1.16
N ASN A 242 -2.93 4.45 -1.85
CA ASN A 242 -3.28 4.25 -3.25
C ASN A 242 -4.59 3.48 -3.41
N TRP A 243 -5.34 3.22 -2.33
CA TRP A 243 -6.51 2.36 -2.35
C TRP A 243 -7.58 2.84 -3.33
N GLU A 244 -7.80 4.14 -3.48
CA GLU A 244 -8.78 4.68 -4.43
C GLU A 244 -8.51 4.20 -5.87
N GLU A 245 -7.23 4.18 -6.26
CA GLU A 245 -6.75 3.75 -7.58
C GLU A 245 -6.72 2.21 -7.68
N ASN A 246 -6.31 1.54 -6.61
CA ASN A 246 -6.11 0.09 -6.56
C ASN A 246 -7.42 -0.70 -6.41
N ARG A 247 -8.43 -0.13 -5.73
CA ARG A 247 -9.68 -0.80 -5.35
C ARG A 247 -10.39 -1.49 -6.52
N PRO A 248 -10.56 -0.87 -7.71
CA PRO A 248 -11.21 -1.54 -8.84
C PRO A 248 -10.44 -2.78 -9.32
N ILE A 249 -9.10 -2.76 -9.25
CA ILE A 249 -8.24 -3.88 -9.66
C ILE A 249 -8.35 -5.02 -8.64
N VAL A 250 -8.14 -4.70 -7.36
CA VAL A 250 -8.25 -5.66 -6.25
C VAL A 250 -9.64 -6.31 -6.23
N ARG A 251 -10.71 -5.52 -6.36
CA ARG A 251 -12.08 -6.02 -6.47
C ARG A 251 -12.27 -6.99 -7.62
N ASN A 252 -11.72 -6.69 -8.78
CA ASN A 252 -11.81 -7.57 -9.94
C ASN A 252 -11.05 -8.88 -9.72
N LEU A 253 -9.85 -8.83 -9.13
CA LEU A 253 -9.07 -10.02 -8.79
C LEU A 253 -9.85 -10.92 -7.84
N VAL A 254 -10.32 -10.40 -6.70
CA VAL A 254 -11.12 -11.16 -5.73
C VAL A 254 -12.33 -11.80 -6.40
N LEU A 255 -13.17 -11.01 -7.07
CA LEU A 255 -14.44 -11.51 -7.61
C LEU A 255 -14.26 -12.50 -8.75
N LYS A 256 -13.20 -12.37 -9.56
CA LYS A 256 -12.93 -13.34 -10.61
C LYS A 256 -12.30 -14.62 -10.04
N THR A 257 -11.43 -14.53 -9.03
CA THR A 257 -10.92 -15.71 -8.33
C THR A 257 -12.05 -16.54 -7.72
N LEU A 258 -13.02 -15.90 -7.06
CA LEU A 258 -14.19 -16.61 -6.53
C LEU A 258 -15.03 -17.29 -7.62
N LYS A 259 -15.06 -16.75 -8.84
CA LYS A 259 -15.71 -17.41 -10.00
C LYS A 259 -14.90 -18.59 -10.54
N MET A 260 -13.58 -18.58 -10.36
CA MET A 260 -12.66 -19.64 -10.78
C MET A 260 -12.57 -20.79 -9.77
N LEU A 261 -13.34 -20.73 -8.68
CA LEU A 261 -13.46 -21.78 -7.68
C LEU A 261 -14.84 -22.47 -7.79
N PRO A 262 -15.14 -23.25 -8.85
CA PRO A 262 -16.35 -24.05 -8.91
C PRO A 262 -16.34 -25.19 -7.88
N TYR A 263 -17.48 -25.87 -7.73
CA TYR A 263 -17.61 -27.03 -6.83
C TYR A 263 -16.53 -28.09 -7.09
N ALA A 264 -16.16 -28.32 -8.35
CA ALA A 264 -15.14 -29.29 -8.75
C ALA A 264 -13.68 -28.84 -8.56
N ALA A 265 -13.41 -27.56 -8.22
CA ALA A 265 -12.04 -27.10 -7.99
C ALA A 265 -11.43 -27.79 -6.76
N ASP A 266 -10.14 -28.13 -6.85
CA ASP A 266 -9.37 -28.70 -5.76
C ASP A 266 -8.52 -27.63 -5.04
N GLU A 267 -7.78 -28.04 -4.03
CA GLU A 267 -6.85 -27.21 -3.25
C GLU A 267 -5.69 -26.63 -4.09
N LYS A 268 -5.46 -27.16 -5.30
CA LYS A 268 -4.37 -26.76 -6.21
C LYS A 268 -4.83 -25.85 -7.33
N GLN A 269 -6.11 -25.47 -7.35
CA GLN A 269 -6.64 -24.51 -8.31
C GLN A 269 -5.84 -23.21 -8.25
N GLU A 270 -5.23 -22.85 -9.38
CA GLU A 270 -4.41 -21.64 -9.49
C GLU A 270 -5.27 -20.40 -9.29
N LEU A 271 -4.77 -19.48 -8.45
CA LEU A 271 -5.38 -18.20 -8.18
C LEU A 271 -5.04 -17.18 -9.27
N MET A 272 -5.85 -16.13 -9.37
CA MET A 272 -5.52 -14.99 -10.23
C MET A 272 -4.18 -14.36 -9.85
N ASN A 273 -3.39 -14.04 -10.86
CA ASN A 273 -2.20 -13.21 -10.73
C ASN A 273 -2.47 -11.81 -11.29
N LEU A 274 -1.76 -10.81 -10.76
CA LEU A 274 -1.83 -9.45 -11.28
C LEU A 274 -1.28 -9.36 -12.71
N SER A 275 -0.24 -10.14 -12.99
CA SER A 275 0.40 -10.25 -14.29
C SER A 275 0.62 -11.73 -14.65
N ALA A 276 0.52 -12.04 -15.94
CA ALA A 276 0.91 -13.34 -16.48
C ALA A 276 2.43 -13.54 -16.49
N ASN A 277 3.21 -12.47 -16.63
CA ASN A 277 4.66 -12.49 -16.54
C ASN A 277 5.16 -11.28 -15.74
N TRP A 278 5.12 -11.43 -14.41
CA TRP A 278 5.52 -10.35 -13.50
C TRP A 278 6.95 -9.87 -13.72
N GLN A 279 7.87 -10.77 -14.08
CA GLN A 279 9.27 -10.39 -14.28
C GLN A 279 9.43 -9.43 -15.46
N ASP A 280 8.82 -9.75 -16.61
CA ASP A 280 8.85 -8.88 -17.79
C ASP A 280 8.14 -7.54 -17.51
N ASP A 281 6.98 -7.58 -16.83
CA ASP A 281 6.22 -6.36 -16.52
C ASP A 281 6.96 -5.47 -15.52
N ARG A 282 7.66 -6.05 -14.55
CA ARG A 282 8.52 -5.34 -13.61
C ARG A 282 9.69 -4.67 -14.33
N ASP A 283 10.37 -5.40 -15.20
CA ASP A 283 11.51 -4.88 -15.98
C ASP A 283 11.05 -3.78 -16.95
N PHE A 284 9.86 -3.93 -17.54
CA PHE A 284 9.23 -2.90 -18.35
C PHE A 284 8.87 -1.65 -17.53
N ALA A 285 8.27 -1.81 -16.35
CA ALA A 285 7.93 -0.69 -15.47
C ALA A 285 9.16 0.10 -15.01
N GLU A 286 10.25 -0.59 -14.66
CA GLU A 286 11.53 0.04 -14.31
C GLU A 286 12.12 0.79 -15.51
N THR A 287 12.10 0.18 -16.69
CA THR A 287 12.57 0.81 -17.93
C THR A 287 11.76 2.07 -18.25
N LEU A 288 10.44 1.99 -18.17
CA LEU A 288 9.53 3.11 -18.43
C LEU A 288 9.74 4.25 -17.43
N TYR A 289 9.93 3.93 -16.15
CA TYR A 289 10.25 4.92 -15.12
C TYR A 289 11.56 5.66 -15.44
N ASN A 290 12.63 4.92 -15.73
CA ASN A 290 13.94 5.50 -16.05
C ASN A 290 13.88 6.36 -17.33
N GLN A 291 13.16 5.91 -18.37
CA GLN A 291 12.98 6.67 -19.61
C GLN A 291 12.19 7.95 -19.38
N THR A 292 11.10 7.88 -18.62
CA THR A 292 10.28 9.06 -18.30
C THR A 292 11.09 10.12 -17.57
N LEU A 293 11.92 9.71 -16.61
CA LEU A 293 12.80 10.64 -15.89
C LEU A 293 13.92 11.21 -16.77
N ALA A 294 14.40 10.47 -17.76
CA ALA A 294 15.40 10.94 -18.70
C ALA A 294 14.84 11.95 -19.71
N ASP A 295 13.58 11.76 -20.13
CA ASP A 295 12.89 12.66 -21.07
C ASP A 295 12.44 13.97 -20.39
N ASP A 296 12.17 13.94 -19.08
CA ASP A 296 11.77 15.11 -18.26
C ASP A 296 12.97 15.90 -17.68
N ALA A 297 14.22 15.41 -17.85
CA ALA A 297 15.45 16.03 -17.35
C ALA A 297 16.09 17.02 -18.33
#